data_AF-A0A1Y5MT68-F1
#
_entry.id   AF-A0A1Y5MT68-F1
#
_cell.length_a   1.000
_cell.length_b   1.000
_cell.length_c   1.000
_cell.angle_alpha   90.00
_cell.angle_beta   90.00
_cell.angle_gamma   90.00
#
_symmetry.space_group_name_H-M   'P 1'
#
loop_
_entity.id
_entity.type
_entity.pdbx_description
1 polymer ?
#
loop_
_entity_poly.entity_id
_entity_poly.type
_entity_poly.pdbx_seq_one_letter_code
_entity_poly.pdbx_strand_id
1 'polypeptide(L)' 'MSEIAALSEAVGFIPSKYAREILNISKPTLKKLIDAGIIKANKINQRVIYCDLASIKEYMSGQRA' A
#
# COMPACT_ATOMS: atom_id res chain seq x y z
N MET A 1 -26.55 -5.11 -9.31
CA MET A 1 -25.37 -5.01 -8.42
C MET A 1 -24.48 -3.92 -9.03
N SER A 2 -24.30 -2.79 -8.35
CA SER A 2 -23.77 -1.56 -8.96
C SER A 2 -22.25 -1.55 -9.12
N GLU A 3 -21.82 -1.02 -10.27
CA GLU A 3 -20.49 -0.83 -10.89
C GLU A 3 -19.38 -0.11 -10.06
N ILE A 4 -19.39 -0.13 -8.74
CA ILE A 4 -18.41 0.63 -7.91
C ILE A 4 -17.00 0.00 -7.88
N ALA A 5 -16.82 -1.22 -8.36
CA ALA A 5 -15.51 -1.89 -8.37
C ALA A 5 -14.51 -1.31 -9.39
N ALA A 6 -15.01 -0.75 -10.52
CA ALA A 6 -14.15 -0.30 -11.62
C ALA A 6 -13.51 1.10 -11.40
N LEU A 7 -14.09 1.94 -10.52
CA LEU A 7 -13.53 3.25 -10.20
C LEU A 7 -12.41 3.19 -9.15
N SER A 8 -12.30 2.07 -8.42
CA SER A 8 -11.25 1.84 -7.43
C SER A 8 -9.97 1.22 -8.04
N GLU A 9 -10.00 0.78 -9.29
CA GLU A 9 -8.80 0.38 -10.05
C GLU A 9 -7.96 1.57 -10.53
N ALA A 10 -8.56 2.77 -10.63
CA ALA A 10 -7.91 3.95 -11.19
C ALA A 10 -6.96 4.68 -10.24
N VAL A 11 -6.91 4.31 -8.95
CA VAL A 11 -5.97 4.86 -7.98
C VAL A 11 -5.39 3.70 -7.20
N GLY A 12 -4.32 3.08 -7.72
CA GLY A 12 -3.64 1.92 -7.12
C GLY A 12 -3.02 2.16 -5.74
N PHE A 13 -3.57 3.05 -4.91
CA PHE A 13 -3.08 3.43 -3.61
C PHE A 13 -4.13 3.14 -2.53
N ILE A 14 -3.71 2.46 -1.46
CA ILE A 14 -4.55 2.14 -0.31
C ILE A 14 -4.00 2.80 0.96
N PRO A 15 -4.84 3.18 1.93
CA PRO A 15 -4.33 3.69 3.20
C PRO A 15 -3.39 2.69 3.89
N SER A 16 -2.32 3.20 4.50
CA SER A 16 -1.35 2.40 5.26
C SER A 16 -1.95 1.50 6.34
N LYS A 17 -3.17 1.80 6.83
CA LYS A 17 -3.92 0.89 7.71
C LYS A 17 -4.21 -0.44 7.01
N TYR A 18 -4.82 -0.40 5.82
CA TYR A 18 -5.16 -1.58 5.03
C TYR A 18 -3.91 -2.32 4.54
N ALA A 19 -2.86 -1.58 4.16
CA ALA A 19 -1.59 -2.19 3.76
C ALA A 19 -0.98 -3.08 4.87
N ARG A 20 -1.12 -2.68 6.14
CA ARG A 20 -0.68 -3.51 7.29
C ARG A 20 -1.52 -4.76 7.45
N GLU A 21 -2.83 -4.66 7.24
CA GLU A 21 -3.75 -5.80 7.35
C GLU A 21 -3.48 -6.82 6.25
N ILE A 22 -3.25 -6.38 5.01
CA ILE A 22 -2.90 -7.24 3.88
C ILE A 22 -1.55 -7.95 4.10
N LEU A 23 -0.53 -7.20 4.51
CA LEU A 23 0.81 -7.74 4.75
C LEU A 23 0.93 -8.50 6.08
N ASN A 24 -0.10 -8.41 6.94
CA ASN A 24 -0.09 -8.90 8.32
C ASN A 24 1.17 -8.46 9.11
N ILE A 25 1.52 -7.17 9.03
CA ILE A 25 2.71 -6.59 9.68
C ILE A 25 2.38 -5.42 10.61
N SER A 26 3.31 -5.16 11.53
CA SER A 26 3.23 -4.02 12.44
C SER A 26 3.45 -2.67 11.72
N LYS A 27 2.96 -1.57 12.33
CA LYS A 27 3.23 -0.20 11.85
C LYS A 27 4.71 0.13 11.69
N PRO A 28 5.60 -0.16 12.65
CA PRO A 28 7.02 0.10 12.46
C PRO A 28 7.63 -0.73 11.34
N THR A 29 7.18 -1.99 11.14
CA THR A 29 7.62 -2.81 10.01
C THR A 29 7.21 -2.19 8.67
N LEU A 30 5.93 -1.80 8.51
CA LEU A 30 5.49 -1.12 7.29
C LEU A 30 6.26 0.19 7.06
N LYS A 31 6.53 0.97 8.13
CA LYS A 31 7.35 2.17 8.00
C LYS A 31 8.74 1.85 7.44
N LYS A 32 9.41 0.80 7.94
CA LYS A 32 10.73 0.39 7.44
C LYS A 32 10.69 0.01 5.97
N LEU A 33 9.65 -0.69 5.51
CA LEU A 33 9.50 -1.05 4.10
C LEU A 33 9.29 0.18 3.20
N ILE A 34 8.56 1.18 3.67
CA ILE A 34 8.38 2.46 2.96
C ILE A 34 9.69 3.27 2.95
N ASP A 35 10.38 3.34 4.08
CA ASP A 35 11.66 4.04 4.25
C ASP A 35 12.75 3.43 3.35
N ALA A 36 12.75 2.11 3.22
CA ALA A 36 13.63 1.35 2.32
C ALA A 36 13.22 1.43 0.83
N GLY A 37 12.12 2.09 0.49
CA GLY A 37 11.62 2.21 -0.88
C GLY A 37 10.95 0.94 -1.45
N ILE A 38 10.84 -0.14 -0.66
CA ILE A 38 10.23 -1.41 -1.06
C ILE A 38 8.73 -1.23 -1.32
N ILE A 39 8.05 -0.48 -0.44
CA ILE A 39 6.63 -0.14 -0.62
C ILE A 39 6.55 1.34 -0.96
N LYS A 40 6.20 1.66 -2.21
CA LYS A 40 5.95 3.05 -2.61
C LYS A 40 4.76 3.59 -1.81
N ALA A 41 4.88 4.82 -1.31
CA ALA A 41 3.80 5.45 -0.59
C ALA A 41 3.79 6.96 -0.80
N ASN A 42 2.59 7.53 -0.90
CA ASN A 42 2.35 8.96 -1.00
C ASN A 42 1.79 9.50 0.32
N LYS A 43 2.27 10.69 0.71
CA LYS A 43 1.76 11.42 1.86
C LYS A 43 0.77 12.48 1.38
N ILE A 44 -0.49 12.37 1.80
CA ILE A 44 -1.51 13.39 1.57
C ILE A 44 -1.73 14.14 2.88
N ASN A 45 -1.73 15.48 2.81
CA ASN A 45 -1.96 16.38 3.95
C ASN A 45 -1.08 16.10 5.18
N GLN A 46 0.18 15.70 4.96
CA GLN A 46 1.21 15.43 5.98
C GLN A 46 0.87 14.37 7.05
N ARG A 47 -0.31 13.76 7.02
CA ARG A 47 -0.77 12.80 8.04
C ARG A 47 -1.20 11.46 7.47
N VAL A 48 -1.69 11.42 6.24
CA VAL A 48 -2.27 10.20 5.66
C VAL A 48 -1.27 9.61 4.67
N ILE A 49 -0.75 8.43 5.01
CA ILE A 49 0.13 7.65 4.14
C ILE A 49 -0.74 6.68 3.35
N TYR A 50 -0.68 6.77 2.03
CA TYR A 50 -1.29 5.84 1.10
C TYR A 50 -0.18 5.02 0.43
N CYS A 51 -0.23 3.70 0.60
CA CYS A 51 0.71 2.75 0.03
C CYS A 51 0.22 2.29 -1.35
N ASP A 52 1.14 2.19 -2.29
CA ASP A 52 0.91 1.64 -3.61
C ASP A 52 0.64 0.13 -3.53
N LEU A 53 -0.48 -0.30 -4.10
CA LEU A 53 -0.97 -1.67 -4.09
C LEU A 53 -0.08 -2.58 -4.96
N ALA A 54 0.49 -2.07 -6.06
CA ALA A 54 1.37 -2.85 -6.92
C ALA A 54 2.65 -3.25 -6.18
N SER A 55 3.30 -2.29 -5.52
CA SER A 55 4.49 -2.52 -4.69
C SER A 55 4.22 -3.53 -3.57
N ILE A 56 3.02 -3.47 -2.95
CA ILE A 56 2.57 -4.45 -1.94
C ILE A 56 2.44 -5.84 -2.54
N LYS A 57 1.81 -5.95 -3.73
CA LYS A 57 1.66 -7.22 -4.44
C LYS A 57 3.01 -7.80 -4.87
N GLU A 58 3.93 -6.98 -5.36
CA GLU A 58 5.30 -7.40 -5.71
C GLU A 58 6.03 -7.97 -4.49
N TYR A 59 5.97 -7.25 -3.35
CA TYR A 59 6.53 -7.72 -2.08
C TYR A 59 5.93 -9.06 -1.63
N MET A 60 4.60 -9.22 -1.72
CA MET A 60 3.92 -10.49 -1.38
C MET A 60 4.25 -11.63 -2.34
N SER A 61 4.45 -11.32 -3.62
CA SER A 61 4.81 -12.30 -4.64
C SER A 61 6.25 -12.81 -4.50
N GLY A 62 7.05 -12.25 -3.59
CA GLY A 62 8.47 -12.57 -3.45
C GLY A 62 9.32 -12.11 -4.65
N GLN A 63 8.73 -11.35 -5.58
CA GLN A 63 9.46 -10.68 -6.66
C GLN A 63 10.07 -9.43 -6.05
N ARG A 64 11.37 -9.49 -5.83
CA ARG A 64 12.16 -8.48 -5.11
C ARG A 64 12.22 -7.19 -5.95
N ALA A 65 11.44 -6.17 -5.58
CA ALA A 65 11.55 -4.80 -6.08
C ALA A 65 12.63 -4.01 -5.34
#